data_AF-A0A8B6M0W4-F1
#
_entry.id   AF-A0A8B6M0W4-F1
#
_cell.length_a   1.000
_cell.length_b   1.000
_cell.length_c   1.000
_cell.angle_alpha   90.00
_cell.angle_beta   90.00
_cell.angle_gamma   90.00
#
_symmetry.space_group_name_H-M   'P 1'
#
loop_
_entity.id
_entity.type
_entity.pdbx_description
1 polymer ?
#
loop_
_entity_poly.entity_id
_entity_poly.type
_entity_poly.pdbx_seq_one_letter_code
_entity_poly.pdbx_strand_id
1 'polypeptide(L)'
;MPSSARSLNPSEAARHLGVSAKALRLYEQRGLLNPMRTAAGWRAYGPHEMARAAEIVGLRTLGLSLAQVGRLVNGNSQGLEHTLAAHQKTLEGQLHRLAHTVEQVRGLRSDVAQGRTPTLAELTGLLAPAAQVSVAFDLPWPWGGERFELRGIRSLNYIVGPLGSGKTRLAQRLAETLPNAAWLGLDRLARGGAAARARLAVDPALASKVDQAMAWLVEDGATPSDALVALLAGLEADGPETLVVDLIEEGLDTATQEALMALLHRRGAGARPIFLLTRSCAILDVTAVGPDEAIILCPANHSPPTQVAPCPGAPGYEAVATCLASPEVRARTAGLMARFADKAAA
;
A
#
# COMPACT_ATOMS: atom_id res chain seq x y z
N MET A 1 -18.19 -35.15 -19.01
CA MET A 1 -17.16 -34.19 -19.47
C MET A 1 -16.65 -33.46 -18.25
N PRO A 2 -15.36 -33.52 -17.87
CA PRO A 2 -14.90 -32.74 -16.74
C PRO A 2 -14.81 -31.27 -17.16
N SER A 3 -15.37 -30.41 -16.32
CA SER A 3 -15.33 -28.95 -16.40
C SER A 3 -13.92 -28.49 -16.75
N SER A 4 -13.78 -27.68 -17.81
CA SER A 4 -12.58 -26.92 -18.10
C SER A 4 -12.35 -25.95 -16.93
N ALA A 5 -11.63 -26.42 -15.92
CA ALA A 5 -11.23 -25.60 -14.79
C ALA A 5 -10.55 -24.35 -15.34
N ARG A 6 -11.19 -23.19 -15.14
CA ARG A 6 -10.76 -21.91 -15.67
C ARG A 6 -9.35 -21.63 -15.15
N SER A 7 -8.36 -21.72 -16.01
CA SER A 7 -6.99 -21.38 -15.68
C SER A 7 -6.80 -19.87 -15.80
N LEU A 8 -6.08 -19.30 -14.84
CA LEU A 8 -5.79 -17.88 -14.79
C LEU A 8 -4.47 -17.59 -15.51
N ASN A 9 -4.39 -16.44 -16.17
CA ASN A 9 -3.11 -15.94 -16.66
C ASN A 9 -2.26 -15.39 -15.48
N PRO A 10 -0.96 -15.11 -15.66
CA PRO A 10 -0.08 -14.65 -14.57
C PRO A 10 -0.58 -13.40 -13.85
N SER A 11 -1.15 -12.44 -14.58
CA SER A 11 -1.64 -11.18 -14.00
C SER A 11 -2.92 -11.39 -13.20
N GLU A 12 -3.81 -12.28 -13.66
CA GLU A 12 -5.02 -12.65 -12.91
C GLU A 12 -4.69 -13.45 -11.65
N ALA A 13 -3.78 -14.42 -11.75
CA ALA A 13 -3.32 -15.23 -10.63
C ALA A 13 -2.65 -14.36 -9.55
N ALA A 14 -1.76 -13.46 -9.98
CA ALA A 14 -1.06 -12.52 -9.11
C ALA A 14 -2.03 -11.63 -8.34
N ARG A 15 -3.03 -11.06 -9.04
CA ARG A 15 -4.10 -10.24 -8.44
C ARG A 15 -4.92 -11.03 -7.42
N HIS A 16 -5.30 -12.26 -7.75
CA HIS A 16 -6.08 -13.11 -6.85
C HIS A 16 -5.31 -13.50 -5.57
N LEU A 17 -3.99 -13.50 -5.63
CA LEU A 17 -3.11 -13.86 -4.51
C LEU A 17 -2.52 -12.66 -3.78
N GLY A 18 -2.74 -11.43 -4.27
CA GLY A 18 -2.17 -10.22 -3.68
C GLY A 18 -0.64 -10.15 -3.78
N VAL A 19 -0.05 -10.68 -4.86
CA VAL A 19 1.41 -10.65 -5.12
C VAL A 19 1.69 -10.11 -6.52
N SER A 20 2.95 -9.76 -6.82
CA SER A 20 3.34 -9.33 -8.16
C SER A 20 3.37 -10.49 -9.17
N ALA A 21 3.15 -10.21 -10.46
CA ALA A 21 3.29 -11.25 -11.49
C ALA A 21 4.75 -11.74 -11.62
N LYS A 22 5.72 -10.92 -11.20
CA LYS A 22 7.13 -11.29 -11.12
C LYS A 22 7.40 -12.19 -9.92
N ALA A 23 6.69 -12.04 -8.80
CA ALA A 23 6.77 -12.95 -7.66
C ALA A 23 6.38 -14.37 -8.08
N LEU A 24 5.29 -14.55 -8.84
CA LEU A 24 4.92 -15.86 -9.37
C LEU A 24 6.00 -16.47 -10.28
N ARG A 25 6.66 -15.66 -11.11
CA ARG A 25 7.81 -16.12 -11.92
C ARG A 25 9.01 -16.47 -11.06
N LEU A 26 9.25 -15.73 -9.99
CA LEU A 26 10.33 -15.99 -9.04
C LEU A 26 10.06 -17.28 -8.26
N TYR A 27 8.81 -17.57 -7.90
CA TYR A 27 8.42 -18.82 -7.27
C TYR A 27 8.69 -20.01 -8.22
N GLU A 28 8.37 -19.87 -9.51
CA GLU A 28 8.72 -20.85 -10.53
C GLU A 28 10.24 -21.01 -10.70
N GLN A 29 10.99 -19.90 -10.80
CA GLN A 29 12.45 -19.93 -10.91
C GLN A 29 13.12 -20.61 -9.71
N ARG A 30 12.53 -20.48 -8.52
CA ARG A 30 13.00 -21.15 -7.29
C ARG A 30 12.43 -22.57 -7.11
N GLY A 31 11.72 -23.09 -8.11
CA GLY A 31 11.17 -24.45 -8.11
C GLY A 31 10.02 -24.65 -7.11
N LEU A 32 9.44 -23.58 -6.58
CA LEU A 32 8.37 -23.63 -5.58
C LEU A 32 6.99 -23.84 -6.24
N LEU A 33 6.85 -23.40 -7.49
CA LEU A 33 5.60 -23.42 -8.25
C LEU A 33 5.84 -23.85 -9.69
N ASN A 34 5.08 -24.82 -10.19
CA ASN A 34 5.18 -25.26 -11.58
C ASN A 34 3.90 -24.91 -12.34
N PRO A 35 3.83 -23.76 -13.04
CA PRO A 35 2.64 -23.37 -13.78
C PRO A 35 2.41 -24.30 -14.98
N MET A 36 1.14 -24.56 -15.30
CA MET A 36 0.78 -25.16 -16.58
C MET A 36 1.16 -24.21 -17.72
N ARG A 37 1.27 -24.75 -18.94
CA ARG A 37 1.44 -23.94 -20.15
C ARG A 37 0.31 -24.17 -21.12
N THR A 38 -0.21 -23.09 -21.70
CA THR A 38 -1.21 -23.17 -22.78
C THR A 38 -0.56 -23.74 -24.05
N ALA A 39 -1.39 -24.12 -25.03
CA ALA A 39 -0.88 -24.59 -26.33
C ALA A 39 0.05 -23.58 -27.04
N ALA A 40 -0.12 -22.29 -26.75
CA ALA A 40 0.75 -21.22 -27.25
C ALA A 40 1.99 -20.96 -26.37
N GLY A 41 2.23 -21.77 -25.34
CA GLY A 41 3.41 -21.70 -24.47
C GLY A 41 3.33 -20.71 -23.31
N TRP A 42 2.19 -20.03 -23.12
CA TRP A 42 1.98 -19.06 -22.04
C TRP A 42 1.71 -19.77 -20.71
N ARG A 43 2.19 -19.19 -19.60
CA ARG A 43 1.89 -19.67 -18.24
C ARG A 43 0.39 -19.60 -17.96
N ALA A 44 -0.14 -20.65 -17.37
CA ALA A 44 -1.52 -20.77 -16.92
C ALA A 44 -1.55 -21.41 -15.53
N TYR A 45 -2.39 -20.86 -14.65
CA TYR A 45 -2.51 -21.30 -13.26
C TYR A 45 -3.90 -21.89 -13.07
N GLY A 46 -3.99 -23.22 -12.99
CA GLY A 46 -5.22 -23.91 -12.66
C GLY A 46 -5.44 -23.98 -11.15
N PRO A 47 -6.52 -24.65 -10.70
CA PRO A 47 -6.84 -24.74 -9.28
C PRO A 47 -5.70 -25.29 -8.40
N HIS A 48 -4.94 -26.26 -8.92
CA HIS A 48 -3.82 -26.86 -8.19
C HIS A 48 -2.65 -25.89 -8.04
N GLU A 49 -2.27 -25.19 -9.12
CA GLU A 49 -1.22 -24.17 -9.07
C GLU A 49 -1.63 -22.98 -8.19
N MET A 50 -2.91 -22.60 -8.23
CA MET A 50 -3.46 -21.53 -7.38
C MET A 50 -3.44 -21.93 -5.91
N ALA A 51 -3.81 -23.16 -5.57
CA ALA A 51 -3.74 -23.66 -4.19
C ALA A 51 -2.28 -23.65 -3.68
N ARG A 52 -1.34 -24.14 -4.50
CA ARG A 52 0.07 -24.12 -4.16
C ARG A 52 0.64 -22.71 -4.01
N ALA A 53 0.29 -21.82 -4.92
CA ALA A 53 0.69 -20.43 -4.82
C ALA A 53 0.09 -19.75 -3.58
N ALA A 54 -1.16 -20.07 -3.22
CA ALA A 54 -1.78 -19.60 -1.98
C ALA A 54 -1.07 -20.11 -0.72
N GLU A 55 -0.61 -21.37 -0.68
CA GLU A 55 0.21 -21.89 0.41
C GLU A 55 1.53 -21.10 0.55
N ILE A 56 2.23 -20.88 -0.57
CA ILE A 56 3.47 -20.10 -0.60
C ILE A 56 3.19 -18.68 -0.09
N VAL A 57 2.15 -18.03 -0.58
CA VAL A 57 1.77 -16.67 -0.16
C VAL A 57 1.39 -16.64 1.32
N GLY A 58 0.65 -17.63 1.82
CA GLY A 58 0.30 -17.76 3.23
C GLY A 58 1.54 -17.92 4.11
N LEU A 59 2.49 -18.78 3.74
CA LEU A 59 3.75 -18.87 4.49
C LEU A 59 4.56 -17.57 4.40
N ARG A 60 4.52 -16.88 3.26
CA ARG A 60 5.12 -15.54 3.11
C ARG A 60 4.45 -14.49 3.99
N THR A 61 3.14 -14.56 4.26
CA THR A 61 2.47 -13.62 5.17
C THR A 61 2.80 -13.89 6.63
N LEU A 62 3.17 -15.12 6.98
CA LEU A 62 3.74 -15.48 8.29
C LEU A 62 5.18 -14.97 8.49
N GLY A 63 5.79 -14.31 7.49
CA GLY A 63 7.13 -13.72 7.58
C GLY A 63 8.26 -14.66 7.14
N LEU A 64 7.96 -15.79 6.48
CA LEU A 64 8.99 -16.71 6.02
C LEU A 64 9.65 -16.23 4.71
N SER A 65 10.96 -16.37 4.60
CA SER A 65 11.71 -16.19 3.34
C SER A 65 11.35 -17.27 2.33
N LEU A 66 11.52 -17.03 1.03
CA LEU A 66 11.22 -18.06 0.01
C LEU A 66 12.10 -19.30 0.16
N ALA A 67 13.31 -19.13 0.70
CA ALA A 67 14.18 -20.26 1.04
C ALA A 67 13.61 -21.09 2.21
N GLN A 68 13.05 -20.44 3.25
CA GLN A 68 12.36 -21.13 4.35
C GLN A 68 11.06 -21.79 3.87
N VAL A 69 10.28 -21.11 3.03
CA VAL A 69 9.10 -21.67 2.39
C VAL A 69 9.48 -22.91 1.59
N GLY A 70 10.53 -22.83 0.77
CA GLY A 70 11.05 -23.98 0.02
C GLY A 70 11.48 -25.13 0.92
N ARG A 71 12.16 -24.85 2.03
CA ARG A 71 12.51 -25.89 3.01
C ARG A 71 11.27 -26.55 3.61
N LEU A 72 10.26 -25.79 4.01
CA LEU A 72 9.02 -26.34 4.58
C LEU A 72 8.22 -27.15 3.59
N VAL A 73 8.06 -26.61 2.39
CA VAL A 73 7.43 -27.26 1.25
C VAL A 73 8.15 -28.57 0.89
N ASN A 74 9.47 -28.62 1.09
CA ASN A 74 10.32 -29.78 0.86
C ASN A 74 10.59 -30.62 2.12
N GLY A 75 9.87 -30.37 3.24
CA GLY A 75 9.92 -31.21 4.45
C GLY A 75 11.04 -30.94 5.46
N ASN A 76 11.76 -29.82 5.38
CA ASN A 76 12.82 -29.42 6.31
C ASN A 76 12.36 -28.22 7.18
N SER A 77 12.15 -28.46 8.48
CA SER A 77 11.46 -27.55 9.40
C SER A 77 12.38 -26.70 10.30
N GLN A 78 13.70 -26.72 10.10
CA GLN A 78 14.61 -25.90 10.90
C GLN A 78 14.42 -24.40 10.63
N GLY A 79 14.04 -23.66 11.68
CA GLY A 79 13.72 -22.22 11.66
C GLY A 79 12.22 -21.88 11.60
N LEU A 80 11.34 -22.86 11.45
CA LEU A 80 9.88 -22.66 11.48
C LEU A 80 9.40 -22.21 12.86
N GLU A 81 9.94 -22.80 13.93
CA GLU A 81 9.52 -22.53 15.31
C GLU A 81 9.70 -21.04 15.68
N HIS A 82 10.86 -20.45 15.39
CA HIS A 82 11.11 -19.04 15.67
C HIS A 82 10.16 -18.10 14.88
N THR A 83 9.88 -18.42 13.61
CA THR A 83 8.94 -17.63 12.80
C THR A 83 7.49 -17.80 13.27
N LEU A 84 7.09 -19.02 13.64
CA LEU A 84 5.78 -19.28 14.24
C LEU A 84 5.63 -18.54 15.58
N ALA A 85 6.67 -18.48 16.41
CA ALA A 85 6.65 -17.73 17.66
C ALA A 85 6.48 -16.21 17.43
N ALA A 86 7.16 -15.64 16.43
CA ALA A 86 6.96 -14.24 16.05
C ALA A 86 5.53 -13.98 15.54
N HIS A 87 4.99 -14.88 14.71
CA HIS A 87 3.62 -14.77 14.22
C HIS A 87 2.58 -14.96 15.33
N GLN A 88 2.80 -15.91 16.24
CA GLN A 88 1.97 -16.11 17.44
C GLN A 88 1.86 -14.81 18.24
N LYS A 89 2.98 -14.12 18.48
CA LYS A 89 2.98 -12.83 19.18
C LYS A 89 2.13 -11.77 18.46
N THR A 90 2.12 -11.76 17.13
CA THR A 90 1.23 -10.88 16.35
C THR A 90 -0.25 -11.24 16.55
N LEU A 91 -0.59 -12.53 16.47
CA LEU A 91 -1.97 -13.01 16.68
C LEU A 91 -2.45 -12.73 18.11
N GLU A 92 -1.59 -12.90 19.10
CA GLU A 92 -1.89 -12.55 20.49
C GLU A 92 -2.22 -11.05 20.62
N GLY A 93 -1.47 -10.17 19.96
CA GLY A 93 -1.80 -8.73 19.89
C GLY A 93 -3.18 -8.45 19.28
N GLN A 94 -3.56 -9.19 18.22
CA GLN A 94 -4.89 -9.09 17.63
C GLN A 94 -5.99 -9.57 18.59
N LEU A 95 -5.75 -10.64 19.33
CA LEU A 95 -6.68 -11.19 20.32
C LEU A 95 -6.95 -10.16 21.43
N HIS A 96 -5.93 -9.50 21.95
CA HIS A 96 -6.09 -8.43 22.95
C HIS A 96 -6.99 -7.30 22.43
N ARG A 97 -6.81 -6.92 21.16
CA ARG A 97 -7.62 -5.87 20.53
C ARG A 97 -9.08 -6.30 20.36
N LEU A 98 -9.33 -7.52 19.90
CA LEU A 98 -10.68 -8.08 19.77
C LEU A 98 -11.37 -8.16 21.14
N ALA A 99 -10.65 -8.58 22.18
CA ALA A 99 -11.17 -8.61 23.54
C ALA A 99 -11.60 -7.21 24.01
N HIS A 100 -10.80 -6.17 23.72
CA HIS A 100 -11.18 -4.79 24.04
C HIS A 100 -12.45 -4.35 23.31
N THR A 101 -12.58 -4.62 22.00
CA THR A 101 -13.80 -4.31 21.24
C THR A 101 -15.03 -5.01 21.81
N VAL A 102 -14.90 -6.30 22.19
CA VAL A 102 -15.99 -7.05 22.83
C VAL A 102 -16.43 -6.38 24.14
N GLU A 103 -15.50 -5.88 24.93
CA GLU A 103 -15.82 -5.20 26.18
C GLU A 103 -16.54 -3.85 25.94
N GLN A 104 -16.12 -3.08 24.94
CA GLN A 104 -16.84 -1.87 24.52
C GLN A 104 -18.27 -2.18 24.06
N VAL A 105 -18.47 -3.26 23.30
CA VAL A 105 -19.81 -3.73 22.90
C VAL A 105 -20.66 -4.09 24.11
N ARG A 106 -20.08 -4.77 25.12
CA ARG A 106 -20.80 -5.11 26.36
C ARG A 106 -21.23 -3.87 27.13
N GLY A 107 -20.34 -2.89 27.26
CA GLY A 107 -20.67 -1.60 27.89
C GLY A 107 -21.85 -0.92 27.20
N LEU A 108 -21.81 -0.78 25.88
CA LEU A 108 -22.90 -0.18 25.11
C LEU A 108 -24.22 -0.96 25.19
N ARG A 109 -24.16 -2.29 25.24
CA ARG A 109 -25.36 -3.12 25.47
C ARG A 109 -25.97 -2.90 26.85
N SER A 110 -25.15 -2.69 27.88
CA SER A 110 -25.61 -2.37 29.23
C SER A 110 -26.28 -1.00 29.27
N ASP A 111 -25.70 -0.01 28.61
CA ASP A 111 -26.26 1.35 28.51
C ASP A 111 -27.64 1.33 27.85
N VAL A 112 -27.79 0.59 26.73
CA VAL A 112 -29.09 0.38 26.06
C VAL A 112 -30.11 -0.24 27.02
N ALA A 113 -29.71 -1.26 27.78
CA ALA A 113 -30.59 -1.92 28.74
C ALA A 113 -31.05 -0.98 29.87
N GLN A 114 -30.24 0.02 30.21
CA GLN A 114 -30.56 1.06 31.19
C GLN A 114 -31.35 2.24 30.59
N GLY A 115 -31.75 2.17 29.32
CA GLY A 115 -32.55 3.19 28.65
C GLY A 115 -31.75 4.33 28.02
N ARG A 116 -30.41 4.28 28.06
CA ARG A 116 -29.55 5.21 27.31
C ARG A 116 -29.41 4.71 25.88
N THR A 117 -29.76 5.52 24.90
CA THR A 117 -29.50 5.21 23.48
C THR A 117 -28.07 5.61 23.11
N PRO A 118 -27.21 4.66 22.68
CA PRO A 118 -25.90 4.96 22.13
C PRO A 118 -26.03 5.90 20.94
N THR A 119 -25.17 6.90 20.89
CA THR A 119 -25.03 7.80 19.75
C THR A 119 -24.49 7.03 18.55
N LEU A 120 -24.77 7.51 17.34
CA LEU A 120 -24.17 6.97 16.12
C LEU A 120 -22.64 7.00 16.19
N ALA A 121 -22.06 8.00 16.86
CA ALA A 121 -20.62 8.13 17.09
C ALA A 121 -20.06 6.96 17.93
N GLU A 122 -20.73 6.58 19.02
CA GLU A 122 -20.34 5.45 19.87
C GLU A 122 -20.45 4.12 19.12
N LEU A 123 -21.49 3.95 18.31
CA LEU A 123 -21.66 2.77 17.46
C LEU A 123 -20.61 2.69 16.35
N THR A 124 -20.25 3.81 15.72
CA THR A 124 -19.16 3.85 14.75
C THR A 124 -17.79 3.65 15.39
N GLY A 125 -17.61 4.03 16.66
CA GLY A 125 -16.40 3.77 17.43
C GLY A 125 -16.12 2.29 17.68
N LEU A 126 -17.14 1.43 17.61
CA LEU A 126 -16.99 -0.04 17.67
C LEU A 126 -16.44 -0.64 16.37
N LEU A 127 -16.76 -0.02 15.24
CA LEU A 127 -16.34 -0.44 13.90
C LEU A 127 -15.05 0.25 13.46
N ALA A 128 -14.68 1.34 14.12
CA ALA A 128 -13.47 2.08 13.84
C ALA A 128 -12.26 1.27 14.29
N PRO A 129 -11.24 1.07 13.42
CA PRO A 129 -9.91 0.89 13.93
C PRO A 129 -9.56 2.07 14.85
N ALA A 130 -8.79 1.82 15.91
CA ALA A 130 -8.49 2.80 16.95
C ALA A 130 -8.21 4.20 16.37
N ALA A 131 -9.02 5.18 16.79
CA ALA A 131 -9.02 6.60 16.42
C ALA A 131 -9.26 6.90 14.92
N GLN A 132 -10.47 7.34 14.56
CA GLN A 132 -10.70 8.03 13.29
C GLN A 132 -9.99 9.39 13.35
N VAL A 133 -8.77 9.44 12.81
CA VAL A 133 -8.08 10.71 12.57
C VAL A 133 -8.89 11.47 11.52
N SER A 134 -9.33 12.68 11.88
CA SER A 134 -9.96 13.63 10.97
C SER A 134 -9.10 14.88 10.89
N VAL A 135 -9.05 15.51 9.73
CA VAL A 135 -8.29 16.74 9.53
C VAL A 135 -9.13 17.74 8.75
N ALA A 136 -9.07 19.00 9.16
CA ALA A 136 -9.80 20.07 8.50
C ALA A 136 -8.96 21.34 8.44
N PHE A 137 -8.86 21.92 7.25
CA PHE A 137 -8.09 23.13 6.96
C PHE A 137 -8.67 23.84 5.75
N ASP A 138 -8.28 25.10 5.57
CA ASP A 138 -8.64 25.87 4.40
C ASP A 138 -7.68 25.51 3.26
N LEU A 139 -8.24 25.20 2.09
CA LEU A 139 -7.46 24.69 0.97
C LEU A 139 -6.48 25.74 0.44
N PRO A 140 -5.23 25.35 0.15
CA PRO A 140 -4.27 26.27 -0.45
C PRO A 140 -4.66 26.60 -1.91
N TRP A 141 -3.93 27.51 -2.55
CA TRP A 141 -4.03 27.68 -4.01
C TRP A 141 -3.77 26.32 -4.72
N PRO A 142 -4.59 25.87 -5.68
CA PRO A 142 -5.50 26.65 -6.54
C PRO A 142 -6.97 26.75 -6.08
N TRP A 143 -7.34 26.26 -4.91
CA TRP A 143 -8.75 26.12 -4.49
C TRP A 143 -9.35 27.32 -3.75
N GLY A 144 -8.63 28.46 -3.70
CA GLY A 144 -9.20 29.72 -3.22
C GLY A 144 -9.57 29.77 -1.72
N GLY A 145 -9.04 28.89 -0.87
CA GLY A 145 -9.28 28.95 0.58
C GLY A 145 -10.56 28.26 1.06
N GLU A 146 -11.24 27.49 0.20
CA GLU A 146 -12.44 26.75 0.62
C GLU A 146 -12.13 25.76 1.77
N ARG A 147 -13.08 25.63 2.71
CA ARG A 147 -12.92 24.74 3.86
C ARG A 147 -12.95 23.28 3.40
N PHE A 148 -11.86 22.56 3.64
CA PHE A 148 -11.75 21.14 3.39
C PHE A 148 -11.76 20.35 4.70
N GLU A 149 -12.47 19.23 4.69
CA GLU A 149 -12.53 18.30 5.80
C GLU A 149 -12.39 16.87 5.26
N LEU A 150 -11.42 16.15 5.82
CA LEU A 150 -11.22 14.73 5.55
C LEU A 150 -11.51 13.94 6.81
N ARG A 151 -12.54 13.09 6.74
CA ARG A 151 -12.94 12.16 7.80
C ARG A 151 -12.60 10.73 7.41
N GLY A 152 -12.41 9.88 8.41
CA GLY A 152 -12.20 8.45 8.22
C GLY A 152 -10.92 8.14 7.45
N ILE A 153 -9.81 8.78 7.84
CA ILE A 153 -8.47 8.49 7.28
C ILE A 153 -8.18 6.99 7.44
N ARG A 154 -7.82 6.36 6.33
CA ARG A 154 -7.59 4.91 6.23
C ARG A 154 -6.13 4.56 6.45
N SER A 155 -5.80 3.27 6.47
CA SER A 155 -4.40 2.83 6.56
C SER A 155 -3.59 3.25 5.34
N LEU A 156 -4.20 3.23 4.14
CA LEU A 156 -3.65 3.80 2.92
C LEU A 156 -4.63 4.79 2.29
N ASN A 157 -4.14 5.96 1.90
CA ASN A 157 -4.96 7.03 1.32
C ASN A 157 -4.27 7.53 0.05
N TYR A 158 -4.83 7.25 -1.11
CA TYR A 158 -4.24 7.65 -2.39
C TYR A 158 -4.69 9.06 -2.76
N ILE A 159 -3.75 9.93 -3.10
CA ILE A 159 -4.03 11.26 -3.63
C ILE A 159 -3.70 11.25 -5.12
N VAL A 160 -4.74 11.38 -5.94
CA VAL A 160 -4.66 11.25 -7.40
C VAL A 160 -5.15 12.53 -8.06
N GLY A 161 -4.55 12.90 -9.18
CA GLY A 161 -5.03 14.01 -10.00
C GLY A 161 -4.07 14.35 -11.13
N PRO A 162 -4.54 15.08 -12.15
CA PRO A 162 -3.72 15.45 -13.30
C PRO A 162 -2.58 16.40 -12.92
N LEU A 163 -1.67 16.67 -13.85
CA LEU A 163 -0.63 17.67 -13.62
C LEU A 163 -1.28 19.04 -13.37
N GLY A 164 -0.77 19.79 -12.39
CA GLY A 164 -1.28 21.12 -12.08
C GLY A 164 -2.60 21.16 -11.31
N SER A 165 -3.15 20.01 -10.88
CA SER A 165 -4.40 19.98 -10.09
C SER A 165 -4.25 20.45 -8.64
N GLY A 166 -3.03 20.75 -8.19
CA GLY A 166 -2.73 21.15 -6.82
C GLY A 166 -2.46 20.00 -5.83
N LYS A 167 -2.55 18.72 -6.25
CA LYS A 167 -2.40 17.55 -5.37
C LYS A 167 -1.18 17.56 -4.44
N THR A 168 -0.01 18.02 -4.92
CA THR A 168 1.20 18.13 -4.08
C THR A 168 1.02 19.13 -2.96
N ARG A 169 0.33 20.26 -3.21
CA ARG A 169 0.02 21.25 -2.17
C ARG A 169 -1.01 20.76 -1.18
N LEU A 170 -2.03 20.01 -1.63
CA LEU A 170 -2.95 19.33 -0.71
C LEU A 170 -2.17 18.39 0.22
N ALA A 171 -1.26 17.60 -0.33
CA ALA A 171 -0.49 16.63 0.41
C ALA A 171 0.48 17.29 1.41
N GLN A 172 1.18 18.34 1.01
CA GLN A 172 2.00 19.15 1.93
C GLN A 172 1.14 19.74 3.05
N ARG A 173 -0.03 20.28 2.72
CA ARG A 173 -0.95 20.83 3.72
C ARG A 173 -1.48 19.78 4.69
N LEU A 174 -1.73 18.56 4.22
CA LEU A 174 -2.06 17.42 5.08
C LEU A 174 -0.91 17.11 6.04
N ALA A 175 0.34 17.06 5.55
CA ALA A 175 1.51 16.81 6.39
C ALA A 175 1.74 17.92 7.44
N GLU A 176 1.41 19.17 7.12
CA GLU A 176 1.50 20.31 8.07
C GLU A 176 0.41 20.29 9.14
N THR A 177 -0.77 19.78 8.81
CA THR A 177 -1.97 19.90 9.67
C THR A 177 -2.22 18.65 10.51
N LEU A 178 -1.83 17.47 10.02
CA LEU A 178 -2.01 16.22 10.74
C LEU A 178 -1.05 16.13 11.94
N PRO A 179 -1.51 15.58 13.09
CA PRO A 179 -0.67 15.44 14.27
C PRO A 179 0.58 14.61 13.97
N ASN A 180 1.75 15.16 14.28
CA ASN A 180 3.04 14.48 14.14
C ASN A 180 3.20 13.78 12.77
N ALA A 181 2.72 14.43 11.70
CA ALA A 181 2.85 13.90 10.35
C ALA A 181 4.20 14.27 9.74
N ALA A 182 4.74 13.38 8.90
CA ALA A 182 5.96 13.64 8.17
C ALA A 182 5.70 13.68 6.66
N TRP A 183 6.34 14.66 6.01
CA TRP A 183 6.40 14.76 4.54
C TRP A 183 7.63 14.02 4.02
N LEU A 184 7.41 13.10 3.09
CA LEU A 184 8.46 12.39 2.37
C LEU A 184 8.41 12.81 0.89
N GLY A 185 9.07 13.93 0.60
CA GLY A 185 9.11 14.53 -0.74
C GLY A 185 10.07 13.82 -1.70
N LEU A 186 10.14 14.34 -2.94
CA LEU A 186 11.08 13.86 -3.96
C LEU A 186 12.54 14.22 -3.67
N ASP A 187 12.79 15.17 -2.77
CA ASP A 187 14.11 15.51 -2.26
C ASP A 187 14.82 14.31 -1.62
N ARG A 188 14.07 13.29 -1.17
CA ARG A 188 14.61 11.99 -0.75
C ARG A 188 15.50 11.33 -1.79
N LEU A 189 15.29 11.62 -3.08
CA LEU A 189 16.06 11.07 -4.19
C LEU A 189 17.31 11.89 -4.52
N ALA A 190 17.46 13.08 -3.91
CA ALA A 190 18.57 13.98 -4.20
C ALA A 190 19.92 13.29 -3.94
N ARG A 191 20.87 13.49 -4.87
CA ARG A 191 22.21 12.89 -4.84
C ARG A 191 22.15 11.35 -4.65
N GLY A 192 21.17 10.73 -5.30
CA GLY A 192 20.93 9.28 -5.22
C GLY A 192 20.57 8.82 -3.80
N GLY A 193 19.80 9.59 -3.04
CA GLY A 193 19.40 9.18 -1.69
C GLY A 193 20.48 9.29 -0.62
N ALA A 194 21.42 10.24 -0.77
CA ALA A 194 22.52 10.42 0.17
C ALA A 194 22.06 10.65 1.62
N ALA A 195 20.96 11.38 1.81
CA ALA A 195 20.37 11.63 3.13
C ALA A 195 19.87 10.34 3.79
N ALA A 196 19.23 9.45 3.03
CA ALA A 196 18.78 8.16 3.53
C ALA A 196 19.96 7.29 3.95
N ARG A 197 21.01 7.18 3.12
CA ARG A 197 22.22 6.42 3.48
C ARG A 197 22.92 6.98 4.72
N ALA A 198 23.03 8.30 4.83
CA ALA A 198 23.60 8.93 6.01
C ALA A 198 22.81 8.60 7.28
N ARG A 199 21.47 8.59 7.20
CA ARG A 199 20.59 8.20 8.31
C ARG A 199 20.75 6.72 8.69
N LEU A 200 20.77 5.82 7.71
CA LEU A 200 20.94 4.38 7.96
C LEU A 200 22.31 4.06 8.56
N ALA A 201 23.36 4.81 8.21
CA ALA A 201 24.70 4.64 8.78
C ALA A 201 24.76 4.98 10.28
N VAL A 202 23.91 5.88 10.77
CA VAL A 202 23.89 6.32 12.18
C VAL A 202 22.79 5.67 13.03
N ASP A 203 21.84 4.98 12.40
CA ASP A 203 20.73 4.27 13.07
C ASP A 203 20.69 2.79 12.65
N PRO A 204 21.42 1.90 13.36
CA PRO A 204 21.47 0.47 13.05
C PRO A 204 20.12 -0.25 13.16
N ALA A 205 19.22 0.25 14.01
CA ALA A 205 17.89 -0.35 14.18
C ALA A 205 17.03 -0.09 12.95
N LEU A 206 17.04 1.15 12.44
CA LEU A 206 16.40 1.50 11.18
C LEU A 206 17.04 0.77 10.00
N ALA A 207 18.38 0.66 9.95
CA ALA A 207 19.08 -0.10 8.92
C ALA A 207 18.60 -1.56 8.88
N SER A 208 18.49 -2.22 10.03
CA SER A 208 17.98 -3.59 10.12
C SER A 208 16.53 -3.73 9.63
N LYS A 209 15.64 -2.77 9.96
CA LYS A 209 14.26 -2.75 9.43
C LYS A 209 14.24 -2.58 7.91
N VAL A 210 15.03 -1.66 7.37
CA VAL A 210 15.15 -1.43 5.93
C VAL A 210 15.70 -2.65 5.20
N ASP A 211 16.73 -3.31 5.75
CA ASP A 211 17.30 -4.53 5.18
C ASP A 211 16.29 -5.68 5.16
N GLN A 212 15.50 -5.83 6.24
CA GLN A 212 14.42 -6.82 6.31
C GLN A 212 13.32 -6.54 5.28
N ALA A 213 12.87 -5.28 5.18
CA ALA A 213 11.88 -4.87 4.18
C ALA A 213 12.40 -5.06 2.75
N MET A 214 13.65 -4.67 2.49
CA MET A 214 14.31 -4.85 1.19
C MET A 214 14.42 -6.32 0.81
N ALA A 215 14.85 -7.18 1.73
CA ALA A 215 14.93 -8.62 1.48
C ALA A 215 13.56 -9.19 1.11
N TRP A 216 12.52 -8.79 1.84
CA TRP A 216 11.15 -9.22 1.55
C TRP A 216 10.69 -8.75 0.15
N LEU A 217 10.95 -7.50 -0.19
CA LEU A 217 10.59 -6.91 -1.48
C LEU A 217 11.30 -7.60 -2.65
N VAL A 218 12.61 -7.87 -2.52
CA VAL A 218 13.39 -8.59 -3.55
C VAL A 218 12.83 -10.00 -3.76
N GLU A 219 12.43 -10.66 -2.68
CA GLU A 219 11.74 -11.95 -2.74
C GLU A 219 10.33 -11.89 -3.31
N ASP A 220 9.72 -10.70 -3.39
CA ASP A 220 8.46 -10.46 -4.10
C ASP A 220 8.68 -9.85 -5.51
N GLY A 221 9.93 -9.85 -5.98
CA GLY A 221 10.31 -9.47 -7.34
C GLY A 221 10.77 -8.02 -7.50
N ALA A 222 10.89 -7.24 -6.42
CA ALA A 222 11.45 -5.89 -6.49
C ALA A 222 12.92 -5.91 -6.96
N THR A 223 13.33 -4.80 -7.57
CA THR A 223 14.71 -4.55 -7.96
C THR A 223 15.30 -3.53 -6.98
N PRO A 224 16.40 -3.85 -6.25
CA PRO A 224 17.05 -2.88 -5.37
C PRO A 224 17.49 -1.64 -6.13
N SER A 225 17.25 -0.47 -5.55
CA SER A 225 17.68 0.81 -6.10
C SER A 225 17.86 1.84 -4.98
N ASP A 226 18.64 2.89 -5.24
CA ASP A 226 18.78 4.03 -4.32
C ASP A 226 17.43 4.69 -4.00
N ALA A 227 16.52 4.72 -4.98
CA ALA A 227 15.17 5.25 -4.80
C ALA A 227 14.35 4.40 -3.81
N LEU A 228 14.45 3.07 -3.92
CA LEU A 228 13.78 2.15 -3.00
C LEU A 228 14.38 2.23 -1.60
N VAL A 229 15.70 2.30 -1.46
CA VAL A 229 16.37 2.48 -0.16
C VAL A 229 15.93 3.79 0.49
N ALA A 230 15.90 4.89 -0.27
CA ALA A 230 15.46 6.19 0.26
C ALA A 230 14.00 6.18 0.70
N LEU A 231 13.13 5.49 -0.05
CA LEU A 231 11.73 5.33 0.31
C LEU A 231 11.56 4.47 1.58
N LEU A 232 12.23 3.32 1.66
CA LEU A 232 12.17 2.43 2.83
C LEU A 232 12.72 3.10 4.09
N ALA A 233 13.81 3.85 3.99
CA ALA A 233 14.33 4.62 5.12
C ALA A 233 13.32 5.62 5.69
N GLY A 234 12.43 6.17 4.84
CA GLY A 234 11.30 6.99 5.30
C GLY A 234 10.12 6.17 5.82
N LEU A 235 9.78 5.05 5.15
CA LEU A 235 8.65 4.17 5.53
C LEU A 235 8.88 3.38 6.82
N GLU A 236 10.12 3.05 7.15
CA GLU A 236 10.50 2.28 8.35
C GLU A 236 10.96 3.17 9.51
N ALA A 237 11.15 4.46 9.26
CA ALA A 237 11.49 5.43 10.30
C ALA A 237 10.41 5.48 11.38
N ASP A 238 10.82 5.30 12.63
CA ASP A 238 9.97 5.57 13.80
C ASP A 238 9.74 7.08 13.94
N GLY A 239 8.68 7.46 14.66
CA GLY A 239 8.40 8.86 14.98
C GLY A 239 7.03 9.33 14.51
N PRO A 240 6.77 9.48 13.19
CA PRO A 240 5.54 10.12 12.73
C PRO A 240 4.32 9.21 12.85
N GLU A 241 3.23 9.78 13.34
CA GLU A 241 1.91 9.12 13.46
C GLU A 241 1.22 8.99 12.10
N THR A 242 1.60 9.82 11.12
CA THR A 242 1.12 9.73 9.75
C THR A 242 2.24 10.08 8.78
N LEU A 243 2.32 9.39 7.66
CA LEU A 243 3.29 9.70 6.61
C LEU A 243 2.59 10.17 5.35
N VAL A 244 3.09 11.23 4.73
CA VAL A 244 2.62 11.71 3.41
C VAL A 244 3.77 11.59 2.42
N VAL A 245 3.63 10.72 1.42
CA VAL A 245 4.68 10.36 0.47
C VAL A 245 4.37 10.94 -0.91
N ASP A 246 5.27 11.78 -1.41
CA ASP A 246 5.16 12.34 -2.75
C ASP A 246 5.62 11.33 -3.80
N LEU A 247 4.81 11.13 -4.86
CA LEU A 247 5.02 10.19 -5.97
C LEU A 247 5.78 8.93 -5.54
N ILE A 248 5.09 8.03 -4.83
CA ILE A 248 5.71 6.85 -4.21
C ILE A 248 6.46 5.97 -5.23
N GLU A 249 5.96 5.91 -6.45
CA GLU A 249 6.54 5.22 -7.60
C GLU A 249 7.86 5.78 -8.17
N GLU A 250 8.30 6.97 -7.77
CA GLU A 250 9.36 7.69 -8.47
C GLU A 250 10.70 6.95 -8.36
N GLY A 251 11.33 6.67 -9.51
CA GLY A 251 12.56 5.87 -9.58
C GLY A 251 12.37 4.35 -9.37
N LEU A 252 11.13 3.85 -9.37
CA LEU A 252 10.83 2.42 -9.18
C LEU A 252 10.30 1.78 -10.45
N ASP A 253 10.78 0.57 -10.78
CA ASP A 253 10.21 -0.23 -11.87
C ASP A 253 8.83 -0.81 -11.49
N THR A 254 8.07 -1.28 -12.47
CA THR A 254 6.70 -1.80 -12.26
C THR A 254 6.65 -2.90 -11.19
N ALA A 255 7.59 -3.85 -11.24
CA ALA A 255 7.58 -4.97 -10.31
C ALA A 255 7.90 -4.54 -8.87
N THR A 256 8.76 -3.53 -8.71
CA THR A 256 9.08 -2.93 -7.42
C THR A 256 7.88 -2.19 -6.86
N GLN A 257 7.10 -1.49 -7.70
CA GLN A 257 5.86 -0.84 -7.30
C GLN A 257 4.81 -1.86 -6.83
N GLU A 258 4.60 -2.95 -7.59
CA GLU A 258 3.68 -4.03 -7.21
C GLU A 258 4.10 -4.71 -5.89
N ALA A 259 5.38 -5.06 -5.76
CA ALA A 259 5.93 -5.64 -4.53
C ALA A 259 5.77 -4.68 -3.32
N LEU A 260 6.03 -3.39 -3.53
CA LEU A 260 5.86 -2.38 -2.50
C LEU A 260 4.40 -2.29 -2.03
N MET A 261 3.43 -2.32 -2.94
CA MET A 261 2.03 -2.34 -2.55
C MET A 261 1.66 -3.62 -1.81
N ALA A 262 2.18 -4.77 -2.22
CA ALA A 262 1.99 -6.02 -1.48
C ALA A 262 2.56 -5.94 -0.05
N LEU A 263 3.70 -5.26 0.16
CA LEU A 263 4.23 -4.97 1.50
C LEU A 263 3.29 -4.04 2.29
N LEU A 264 2.83 -2.96 1.67
CA LEU A 264 1.98 -1.96 2.33
C LEU A 264 0.61 -2.51 2.71
N HIS A 265 0.00 -3.38 1.90
CA HIS A 265 -1.27 -4.04 2.22
C HIS A 265 -1.17 -5.06 3.36
N ARG A 266 0.04 -5.55 3.67
CA ARG A 266 0.27 -6.46 4.81
C ARG A 266 0.31 -5.75 6.16
N ARG A 267 0.36 -4.42 6.15
CA ARG A 267 0.34 -3.62 7.37
C ARG A 267 -1.04 -3.79 8.02
N GLY A 268 -1.08 -4.31 9.25
CA GLY A 268 -2.34 -4.65 9.92
C GLY A 268 -3.22 -3.43 10.23
N ALA A 269 -4.48 -3.67 10.63
CA ALA A 269 -5.54 -2.67 10.88
C ALA A 269 -5.29 -1.65 12.03
N GLY A 270 -4.04 -1.44 12.44
CA GLY A 270 -3.60 -0.40 13.38
C GLY A 270 -2.26 0.23 12.97
N ALA A 271 -1.79 -0.04 11.75
CA ALA A 271 -0.60 0.58 11.21
C ALA A 271 -0.84 2.07 10.97
N ARG A 272 0.19 2.89 11.16
CA ARG A 272 0.11 4.34 10.93
C ARG A 272 -0.47 4.65 9.54
N PRO A 273 -1.41 5.60 9.42
CA PRO A 273 -1.89 6.05 8.12
C PRO A 273 -0.77 6.51 7.21
N ILE A 274 -0.89 6.18 5.92
CA ILE A 274 -0.02 6.69 4.88
C ILE A 274 -0.85 7.33 3.77
N PHE A 275 -0.51 8.55 3.40
CA PHE A 275 -0.99 9.23 2.22
C PHE A 275 -0.01 9.06 1.08
N LEU A 276 -0.48 8.58 -0.07
CA LEU A 276 0.34 8.23 -1.22
C LEU A 276 -0.08 9.06 -2.42
N LEU A 277 0.78 9.98 -2.86
CA LEU A 277 0.61 10.60 -4.16
C LEU A 277 1.04 9.59 -5.21
N THR A 278 0.17 9.35 -6.17
CA THR A 278 0.49 8.44 -7.26
C THR A 278 -0.19 8.81 -8.56
N ARG A 279 0.46 8.43 -9.66
CA ARG A 279 -0.07 8.40 -11.03
C ARG A 279 0.11 7.02 -11.66
N SER A 280 0.48 6.02 -10.87
CA SER A 280 0.82 4.69 -11.38
C SER A 280 -0.34 3.72 -11.20
N CYS A 281 -0.74 3.05 -12.29
CA CYS A 281 -1.70 1.94 -12.21
C CYS A 281 -1.10 0.66 -11.59
N ALA A 282 0.22 0.63 -11.31
CA ALA A 282 0.87 -0.44 -10.55
C ALA A 282 0.87 -0.18 -9.03
N ILE A 283 0.62 1.07 -8.62
CA ILE A 283 0.44 1.45 -7.22
C ILE A 283 -1.04 1.42 -6.84
N LEU A 284 -1.90 1.98 -7.69
CA LEU A 284 -3.34 2.04 -7.47
C LEU A 284 -4.08 1.29 -8.58
N ASP A 285 -4.67 0.15 -8.23
CA ASP A 285 -5.74 -0.47 -9.01
C ASP A 285 -7.07 -0.06 -8.38
N VAL A 286 -7.79 0.84 -9.04
CA VAL A 286 -9.06 1.40 -8.56
C VAL A 286 -10.10 0.30 -8.32
N THR A 287 -10.00 -0.84 -9.00
CA THR A 287 -10.95 -1.96 -8.87
C THR A 287 -10.63 -2.89 -7.69
N ALA A 288 -9.44 -2.76 -7.10
CA ALA A 288 -8.97 -3.62 -6.02
C ALA A 288 -8.88 -2.91 -4.66
N VAL A 289 -9.34 -1.66 -4.56
CA VAL A 289 -9.28 -0.85 -3.34
C VAL A 289 -10.16 -1.46 -2.25
N GLY A 290 -9.54 -1.84 -1.13
CA GLY A 290 -10.19 -2.46 0.01
C GLY A 290 -10.86 -1.48 0.99
N PRO A 291 -11.48 -2.00 2.07
CA PRO A 291 -12.16 -1.18 3.09
C PRO A 291 -11.22 -0.34 3.96
N ASP A 292 -9.92 -0.70 4.02
CA ASP A 292 -8.86 0.00 4.74
C ASP A 292 -8.07 0.96 3.85
N GLU A 293 -8.66 1.32 2.71
CA GLU A 293 -8.06 2.18 1.69
C GLU A 293 -9.05 3.27 1.26
N ALA A 294 -8.53 4.44 0.89
CA ALA A 294 -9.33 5.56 0.38
C ALA A 294 -8.66 6.22 -0.81
N ILE A 295 -9.46 6.72 -1.74
CA ILE A 295 -9.00 7.52 -2.89
C ILE A 295 -9.47 8.96 -2.71
N ILE A 296 -8.56 9.91 -2.87
CA ILE A 296 -8.81 11.34 -2.87
C ILE A 296 -8.43 11.87 -4.25
N LEU A 297 -9.42 12.40 -4.98
CA LEU A 297 -9.21 13.01 -6.29
C LEU A 297 -9.02 14.53 -6.12
N CYS A 298 -7.98 15.06 -6.75
CA CYS A 298 -7.80 16.49 -7.03
C CYS A 298 -8.11 16.76 -8.51
N PRO A 299 -9.31 17.28 -8.85
CA PRO A 299 -9.76 17.43 -10.23
C PRO A 299 -8.99 18.47 -11.05
N ALA A 300 -9.03 18.35 -12.39
CA ALA A 300 -8.38 19.28 -13.32
C ALA A 300 -8.96 20.70 -13.28
N ASN A 301 -10.25 20.82 -13.00
CA ASN A 301 -10.98 22.09 -12.96
C ASN A 301 -10.81 22.85 -11.63
N HIS A 302 -9.90 22.39 -10.75
CA HIS A 302 -9.63 22.97 -9.44
C HIS A 302 -10.87 23.09 -8.55
N SER A 303 -11.88 22.23 -8.75
CA SER A 303 -12.87 21.97 -7.71
C SER A 303 -12.21 21.32 -6.48
N PRO A 304 -12.81 21.46 -5.29
CA PRO A 304 -12.25 20.90 -4.06
C PRO A 304 -11.92 19.41 -4.17
N PRO A 305 -10.85 18.95 -3.50
CA PRO A 305 -10.55 17.53 -3.43
C PRO A 305 -11.70 16.73 -2.83
N THR A 306 -12.00 15.57 -3.41
CA THR A 306 -13.13 14.72 -2.99
C THR A 306 -12.71 13.27 -2.81
N GLN A 307 -13.34 12.57 -1.87
CA GLN A 307 -13.19 11.11 -1.77
C GLN A 307 -13.94 10.43 -2.90
N VAL A 308 -13.30 9.46 -3.54
CA VAL A 308 -13.86 8.71 -4.67
C VAL A 308 -14.13 7.27 -4.25
N ALA A 309 -15.36 6.82 -4.48
CA ALA A 309 -15.71 5.41 -4.27
C ALA A 309 -15.07 4.55 -5.38
N PRO A 310 -14.49 3.38 -5.03
CA PRO A 310 -13.80 2.51 -5.98
C PRO A 310 -14.76 1.63 -6.79
N CYS A 311 -15.85 2.22 -7.31
CA CYS A 311 -16.81 1.53 -8.15
C CYS A 311 -17.08 2.30 -9.45
N PRO A 312 -17.10 1.62 -10.61
CA PRO A 312 -17.45 2.25 -11.88
C PRO A 312 -18.77 3.01 -11.80
N GLY A 313 -18.79 4.23 -12.35
CA GLY A 313 -19.95 5.12 -12.31
C GLY A 313 -20.05 6.02 -11.08
N ALA A 314 -19.21 5.82 -10.06
CA ALA A 314 -19.11 6.78 -8.95
C ALA A 314 -18.55 8.13 -9.40
N PRO A 315 -18.99 9.26 -8.79
CA PRO A 315 -18.40 10.56 -9.05
C PRO A 315 -16.88 10.56 -8.89
N GLY A 316 -16.16 11.02 -9.91
CA GLY A 316 -14.70 11.08 -9.91
C GLY A 316 -13.97 9.79 -10.28
N TYR A 317 -14.66 8.64 -10.38
CA TYR A 317 -14.04 7.34 -10.71
C TYR A 317 -13.27 7.39 -12.04
N GLU A 318 -13.92 7.85 -13.13
CA GLU A 318 -13.30 7.95 -14.46
C GLU A 318 -12.13 8.95 -14.46
N ALA A 319 -12.26 10.04 -13.72
CA ALA A 319 -11.19 11.03 -13.58
C ALA A 319 -9.96 10.44 -12.86
N VAL A 320 -10.15 9.61 -11.83
CA VAL A 320 -9.05 8.86 -11.21
C VAL A 320 -8.43 7.90 -12.21
N ALA A 321 -9.24 7.07 -12.88
CA ALA A 321 -8.77 6.06 -13.82
C ALA A 321 -7.91 6.69 -14.94
N THR A 322 -8.34 7.82 -15.50
CA THR A 322 -7.58 8.55 -16.54
C THR A 322 -6.29 9.20 -16.05
N CYS A 323 -6.14 9.44 -14.74
CA CYS A 323 -4.90 9.97 -14.16
C CYS A 323 -3.82 8.89 -13.93
N LEU A 324 -4.20 7.61 -14.00
CA LEU A 324 -3.30 6.49 -13.76
C LEU A 324 -2.78 5.95 -15.09
N ALA A 325 -1.47 5.74 -15.15
CA ALA A 325 -0.82 5.21 -16.33
C ALA A 325 0.27 4.20 -15.97
N SER A 326 0.58 3.30 -16.91
CA SER A 326 1.67 2.35 -16.72
C SER A 326 3.02 3.06 -16.62
N PRO A 327 4.01 2.48 -15.93
CA PRO A 327 5.35 3.08 -15.83
C PRO A 327 5.97 3.44 -17.19
N GLU A 328 5.75 2.63 -18.22
CA GLU A 328 6.24 2.88 -19.60
C GLU A 328 5.58 4.10 -20.26
N VAL A 329 4.27 4.30 -20.05
CA VAL A 329 3.56 5.49 -20.56
C VAL A 329 4.07 6.73 -19.84
N ARG A 330 4.31 6.63 -18.53
CA ARG A 330 4.77 7.74 -17.71
C ARG A 330 6.20 8.16 -18.04
N ALA A 331 7.11 7.21 -18.22
CA ALA A 331 8.49 7.47 -18.64
C ALA A 331 8.53 8.27 -19.95
N ARG A 332 7.63 7.97 -20.90
CA ARG A 332 7.49 8.73 -22.16
C ARG A 332 6.98 10.15 -21.93
N THR A 333 6.05 10.36 -21.01
CA THR A 333 5.51 11.70 -20.68
C THR A 333 6.42 12.53 -19.78
N ALA A 334 7.28 11.91 -18.97
CA ALA A 334 8.20 12.62 -18.06
C ALA A 334 9.24 13.47 -18.81
N GLY A 335 9.78 12.95 -19.93
CA GLY A 335 10.70 13.70 -20.79
C GLY A 335 10.05 14.90 -21.51
N LEU A 336 8.72 14.85 -21.73
CA LEU A 336 7.94 15.99 -22.21
C LEU A 336 7.71 17.02 -21.10
N MET A 337 7.45 16.58 -19.86
CA MET A 337 7.21 17.45 -18.72
C MET A 337 8.45 18.24 -18.26
N ALA A 338 9.65 17.66 -18.31
CA ALA A 338 10.88 18.39 -18.02
C ALA A 338 11.07 19.60 -18.96
N ARG A 339 10.71 19.44 -20.24
CA ARG A 339 10.78 20.52 -21.25
C ARG A 339 9.74 21.63 -21.04
N PHE A 340 8.62 21.34 -20.37
CA PHE A 340 7.61 22.34 -20.02
C PHE A 340 7.92 23.05 -18.70
N ALA A 341 8.55 22.37 -17.74
CA ALA A 341 9.01 22.97 -16.49
C ALA A 341 10.12 24.00 -16.74
N ASP A 342 11.08 23.72 -17.63
CA ASP A 342 12.12 24.67 -18.03
C ASP A 342 11.56 25.91 -18.76
N LYS A 343 10.42 25.76 -19.46
CA LYS A 343 9.74 26.87 -20.15
C LYS A 343 8.86 27.73 -19.25
N ALA A 344 8.46 27.22 -18.08
CA ALA A 344 7.66 27.97 -17.11
C ALA A 344 8.54 28.68 -16.05
N ALA A 345 9.85 28.37 -16.03
CA ALA A 345 10.85 28.98 -15.16
C ALA A 345 11.73 30.04 -15.88
N ALA A 346 11.49 30.29 -17.17
CA ALA A 346 12.13 31.32 -18.01
C ALA A 346 11.12 32.41 -18.36
#